data_AF-A0A550BZ46-F1
#
_entry.id   AF-A0A550BZ46-F1
#
_cell.length_a   1.000
_cell.length_b   1.000
_cell.length_c   1.000
_cell.angle_alpha   90.00
_cell.angle_beta   90.00
_cell.angle_gamma   90.00
#
_symmetry.space_group_name_H-M   'P 1'
#
loop_
_entity.id
_entity.type
_entity.pdbx_description
1 polymer ?
#
loop_
_entity_poly.entity_id
_entity_poly.type
_entity_poly.pdbx_seq_one_letter_code
_entity_poly.pdbx_strand_id
1 'polypeptide(L)'
;MNGHHKDQEDVYVGGNQEDLEMAPLHAPHKSEEDDRTNERSRRTSDSDNDDDDDPYVGESASSPFLGAHQRTRGPERISRSPGLWPQIKGIVSRFVEAAPTLMFTTVGLLFTGELLDRVSRWPAMQRADQLIMIIPVVLNLKGNLEMNLSARLGTAANTGLLDDPPTRRSMIIGNLALLQVQAAVVSFVAACLSLVLGMIVPKDAGDAAGETGRALSMLAARSLLGARRPLPAGAKTAERKSGLPTFILVAATATCSAALSAAILGSFMSALVVLCRRLALDPDNIAPPVASCLGDLVTLILIGLVSAALLPFLTAPLIFGVPVVPLLVFLAVVACALGCLTAVVRQNPHAAPLLSQGWGPLFGAMIISSATGIVLDLFVSRYEDFAVLAVVISGLPGSVGAIFTSRLSTQLHAAAEGRGYEEKAAGPPARTVAMTLLLITLPVELVFLAVVRGLGWLQLPLLFVGSSILFFCAAVCISLVLAYHLTSFLWARGMDPDMNALPLHSSLMDLVGQLLLVLCFEVVSLLGVKVETRE
;
A
#
# COMPACT_ATOMS: atom_id res chain seq x y z
N MET A 1 -28.57 -58.43 38.78
CA MET A 1 -29.01 -57.11 38.25
C MET A 1 -29.26 -56.23 39.46
N ASN A 2 -28.27 -55.43 39.84
CA ASN A 2 -28.05 -54.01 39.52
C ASN A 2 -28.54 -53.17 40.71
N GLY A 3 -27.85 -52.16 41.22
CA GLY A 3 -26.63 -51.46 40.84
C GLY A 3 -26.38 -50.31 41.85
N HIS A 4 -25.16 -49.77 41.84
CA HIS A 4 -24.56 -48.71 42.69
C HIS A 4 -25.46 -47.49 43.01
N HIS A 5 -25.48 -46.86 44.21
CA HIS A 5 -24.47 -46.16 45.06
C HIS A 5 -23.83 -44.91 44.41
N LYS A 6 -24.16 -43.65 44.80
CA LYS A 6 -23.87 -42.91 46.07
C LYS A 6 -22.35 -42.66 46.26
N ASP A 7 -21.83 -41.51 46.71
CA ASP A 7 -22.30 -40.31 47.43
C ASP A 7 -21.14 -39.26 47.35
N GLN A 8 -21.41 -37.95 47.16
CA GLN A 8 -21.36 -36.81 48.13
C GLN A 8 -19.97 -36.43 48.70
N GLU A 9 -19.44 -35.23 48.36
CA GLU A 9 -19.44 -33.94 49.13
C GLU A 9 -18.15 -33.81 49.98
N ASP A 10 -17.46 -32.68 50.22
CA ASP A 10 -17.63 -31.23 50.00
C ASP A 10 -16.26 -30.56 50.39
N VAL A 11 -15.69 -29.58 49.67
CA VAL A 11 -15.63 -28.13 50.00
C VAL A 11 -14.23 -27.51 50.41
N TYR A 12 -13.88 -26.40 49.70
CA TYR A 12 -13.12 -25.15 50.02
C TYR A 12 -11.57 -24.91 49.86
N VAL A 13 -11.28 -23.84 49.06
CA VAL A 13 -10.28 -22.71 49.10
C VAL A 13 -8.81 -22.85 48.65
N GLY A 14 -8.39 -21.90 47.78
CA GLY A 14 -7.02 -21.35 47.58
C GLY A 14 -6.42 -21.76 46.22
N GLY A 15 -5.79 -20.94 45.36
CA GLY A 15 -5.17 -19.62 45.45
C GLY A 15 -3.85 -19.67 44.65
N ASN A 16 -3.77 -18.91 43.55
CA ASN A 16 -2.60 -18.52 42.72
C ASN A 16 -1.82 -19.56 41.87
N GLN A 17 -1.89 -19.31 40.55
CA GLN A 17 -0.78 -19.01 39.63
C GLN A 17 0.29 -20.08 39.40
N GLU A 18 0.26 -20.72 38.23
CA GLU A 18 1.44 -21.31 37.58
C GLU A 18 1.21 -21.53 36.09
N ASP A 19 2.32 -21.47 35.37
CA ASP A 19 2.51 -21.39 33.92
C ASP A 19 1.98 -22.61 33.15
N LEU A 20 1.41 -22.38 31.96
CA LEU A 20 1.02 -23.45 31.04
C LEU A 20 1.82 -23.35 29.74
N GLU A 21 2.90 -24.13 29.77
CA GLU A 21 3.79 -24.55 28.71
C GLU A 21 3.02 -25.22 27.56
N MET A 22 3.22 -24.73 26.33
CA MET A 22 2.60 -25.26 25.11
C MET A 22 3.34 -26.52 24.62
N ALA A 23 2.60 -27.63 24.54
CA ALA A 23 3.05 -28.91 24.01
C ALA A 23 3.29 -28.87 22.48
N PRO A 24 4.33 -29.54 21.94
CA PRO A 24 4.53 -29.68 20.50
C PRO A 24 3.85 -30.95 19.94
N LEU A 25 3.13 -30.79 18.82
CA LEU A 25 2.46 -31.88 18.09
C LEU A 25 3.37 -32.50 17.00
N HIS A 26 3.44 -33.83 17.08
CA HIS A 26 4.00 -34.90 16.24
C HIS A 26 4.29 -34.72 14.73
N ALA A 27 5.40 -35.34 14.31
CA ALA A 27 5.50 -36.50 13.38
C ALA A 27 6.95 -37.09 13.42
N PRO A 28 7.29 -38.31 12.91
CA PRO A 28 6.49 -39.29 12.17
C PRO A 28 6.59 -40.76 12.67
N HIS A 29 5.62 -41.59 12.27
CA HIS A 29 5.63 -43.05 12.44
C HIS A 29 6.46 -43.75 11.33
N LYS A 30 7.35 -44.66 11.74
CA LYS A 30 7.95 -45.72 10.92
C LYS A 30 7.25 -47.05 11.26
N SER A 31 7.02 -47.88 10.25
CA SER A 31 6.72 -49.31 10.38
C SER A 31 7.52 -50.07 9.32
N GLU A 32 8.37 -50.98 9.79
CA GLU A 32 8.89 -52.17 9.09
C GLU A 32 7.68 -53.05 8.71
N GLU A 33 7.67 -53.94 7.71
CA GLU A 33 8.62 -54.99 7.32
C GLU A 33 8.03 -55.65 6.05
N ASP A 34 8.82 -55.98 5.02
CA ASP A 34 8.82 -57.33 4.43
C ASP A 34 9.81 -57.50 3.27
N ASP A 35 10.40 -58.68 3.25
CA ASP A 35 11.58 -59.16 2.54
C ASP A 35 11.25 -59.75 1.15
N ARG A 36 12.22 -59.71 0.22
CA ARG A 36 12.51 -60.70 -0.87
C ARG A 36 13.42 -60.14 -1.99
N THR A 37 14.69 -60.59 -1.95
CA THR A 37 15.47 -61.22 -3.04
C THR A 37 15.36 -60.67 -4.49
N ASN A 38 16.46 -60.20 -5.10
CA ASN A 38 17.43 -61.05 -5.83
C ASN A 38 18.36 -60.22 -6.78
N GLU A 39 19.63 -60.64 -6.80
CA GLU A 39 20.72 -60.49 -7.80
C GLU A 39 20.55 -59.64 -9.09
N ARG A 40 21.58 -58.84 -9.45
CA ARG A 40 22.67 -59.22 -10.38
C ARG A 40 23.36 -58.01 -11.07
N SER A 41 24.64 -57.81 -10.75
CA SER A 41 25.81 -57.49 -11.61
C SER A 41 25.63 -56.75 -12.96
N ARG A 42 26.33 -55.62 -13.15
CA ARG A 42 27.51 -55.47 -14.05
C ARG A 42 27.95 -54.01 -14.33
N ARG A 43 29.28 -53.79 -14.18
CA ARG A 43 30.24 -53.06 -15.04
C ARG A 43 30.22 -51.51 -15.06
N THR A 44 31.30 -50.85 -14.56
CA THR A 44 32.49 -50.28 -15.26
C THR A 44 32.09 -49.28 -16.35
N SER A 45 32.57 -48.05 -16.48
CA SER A 45 33.85 -47.34 -16.23
C SER A 45 33.49 -45.82 -16.15
N ASP A 46 34.31 -44.81 -15.83
CA ASP A 46 35.68 -44.48 -16.17
C ASP A 46 36.24 -43.47 -15.15
N SER A 47 37.56 -43.50 -15.08
CA SER A 47 38.51 -42.61 -14.40
C SER A 47 38.44 -41.15 -14.85
N ASP A 48 38.80 -40.23 -13.96
CA ASP A 48 39.95 -39.35 -14.20
C ASP A 48 40.53 -38.88 -12.85
N ASN A 49 41.83 -39.11 -12.71
CA ASN A 49 42.70 -38.66 -11.63
C ASN A 49 42.98 -37.17 -11.78
N ASP A 50 43.25 -36.49 -10.66
CA ASP A 50 44.42 -35.63 -10.56
C ASP A 50 44.92 -35.64 -9.12
N ASP A 51 46.20 -35.99 -9.02
CA ASP A 51 47.02 -36.15 -7.83
C ASP A 51 47.38 -34.79 -7.22
N ASP A 52 47.56 -34.76 -5.89
CA ASP A 52 48.61 -33.95 -5.26
C ASP A 52 49.02 -34.62 -3.94
N ASP A 53 50.30 -35.00 -3.90
CA ASP A 53 51.05 -35.68 -2.85
C ASP A 53 51.32 -34.80 -1.62
N ASP A 54 51.33 -35.37 -0.40
CA ASP A 54 52.53 -35.51 0.46
C ASP A 54 52.19 -36.22 1.81
N PRO A 55 53.16 -36.79 2.57
CA PRO A 55 53.04 -38.15 3.06
C PRO A 55 53.43 -38.35 4.55
N TYR A 56 53.24 -39.57 5.07
CA TYR A 56 53.78 -40.14 6.33
C TYR A 56 53.31 -39.48 7.66
N VAL A 57 53.02 -40.17 8.77
CA VAL A 57 53.55 -41.39 9.40
C VAL A 57 52.41 -42.09 10.16
N GLY A 58 52.36 -43.42 10.11
CA GLY A 58 51.40 -44.23 10.87
C GLY A 58 51.86 -44.56 12.29
N GLU A 59 50.91 -44.95 13.14
CA GLU A 59 51.11 -46.04 14.08
C GLU A 59 49.78 -46.60 14.58
N SER A 60 49.71 -47.92 14.57
CA SER A 60 48.61 -48.82 14.90
C SER A 60 48.50 -49.09 16.40
N ALA A 61 47.27 -49.12 16.95
CA ALA A 61 46.93 -49.97 18.10
C ALA A 61 45.41 -50.21 18.23
N SER A 62 45.09 -51.50 18.31
CA SER A 62 43.83 -52.23 18.54
C SER A 62 43.10 -51.90 19.87
N SER A 63 41.80 -51.58 19.83
CA SER A 63 40.63 -52.44 20.19
C SER A 63 40.03 -52.14 21.59
N PRO A 64 38.92 -52.75 22.04
CA PRO A 64 37.56 -52.15 22.09
C PRO A 64 36.98 -52.06 23.52
N PHE A 65 35.95 -51.24 23.80
CA PHE A 65 34.81 -51.58 24.70
C PHE A 65 33.93 -50.38 25.11
N LEU A 66 32.61 -50.64 25.10
CA LEU A 66 31.50 -50.12 25.92
C LEU A 66 31.19 -48.61 26.01
N GLY A 67 29.90 -48.34 25.86
CA GLY A 67 29.32 -47.00 25.74
C GLY A 67 28.93 -46.34 27.06
N ALA A 68 28.64 -45.05 26.96
CA ALA A 68 27.74 -44.31 27.85
C ALA A 68 27.43 -42.96 27.21
N HIS A 69 26.15 -42.63 27.12
CA HIS A 69 25.67 -41.27 26.92
C HIS A 69 26.23 -40.34 28.02
N GLN A 70 26.87 -39.22 27.66
CA GLN A 70 26.53 -37.90 28.22
C GLN A 70 27.35 -36.75 27.60
N ARG A 71 26.59 -35.81 27.01
CA ARG A 71 26.74 -34.34 27.04
C ARG A 71 28.14 -33.75 26.85
N THR A 72 28.43 -33.31 25.62
CA THR A 72 29.33 -32.18 25.38
C THR A 72 28.52 -30.93 25.04
N ARG A 73 28.48 -29.98 25.98
CA ARG A 73 28.16 -28.56 25.73
C ARG A 73 29.10 -28.06 24.63
N GLY A 74 28.59 -27.81 23.43
CA GLY A 74 29.29 -27.02 22.43
C GLY A 74 29.31 -25.55 22.86
N PRO A 75 30.41 -24.80 22.64
CA PRO A 75 30.47 -23.39 23.02
C PRO A 75 29.48 -22.59 22.15
N GLU A 76 28.66 -21.76 22.79
CA GLU A 76 27.84 -20.75 22.14
C GLU A 76 28.69 -19.97 21.14
N ARG A 77 28.32 -20.04 19.85
CA ARG A 77 28.84 -19.11 18.84
C ARG A 77 28.42 -17.71 19.28
N ILE A 78 29.36 -16.96 19.84
CA ILE A 78 29.29 -15.51 19.97
C ILE A 78 28.97 -14.96 18.57
N SER A 79 27.74 -14.46 18.41
CA SER A 79 27.30 -13.77 17.21
C SER A 79 28.19 -12.53 17.03
N ARG A 80 29.21 -12.64 16.18
CA ARG A 80 30.04 -11.49 15.81
C ARG A 80 29.12 -10.50 15.11
N SER A 81 28.98 -9.30 15.70
CA SER A 81 28.25 -8.19 15.07
C SER A 81 28.79 -8.01 13.64
N PRO A 82 27.94 -7.95 12.60
CA PRO A 82 28.41 -7.73 11.24
C PRO A 82 29.17 -6.41 11.21
N GLY A 83 30.39 -6.42 10.66
CA GLY A 83 31.26 -5.25 10.62
C GLY A 83 30.57 -4.03 10.00
N LEU A 84 31.06 -2.83 10.33
CA LEU A 84 30.51 -1.55 9.86
C LEU A 84 30.44 -1.49 8.31
N TRP A 85 31.39 -2.12 7.62
CA TRP A 85 31.52 -2.07 6.16
C TRP A 85 30.40 -2.79 5.38
N PRO A 86 30.01 -4.04 5.69
CA PRO A 86 28.80 -4.65 5.13
C PRO A 86 27.52 -3.84 5.36
N GLN A 87 27.37 -3.23 6.55
CA GLN A 87 26.20 -2.40 6.86
C GLN A 87 26.16 -1.13 6.01
N ILE A 88 27.30 -0.43 5.87
CA ILE A 88 27.44 0.76 5.02
C ILE A 88 27.17 0.40 3.55
N LYS A 89 27.72 -0.70 3.03
CA LYS A 89 27.43 -1.15 1.66
C LYS A 89 25.93 -1.40 1.44
N GLY A 90 25.25 -2.04 2.40
CA GLY A 90 23.81 -2.23 2.34
C GLY A 90 23.01 -0.92 2.40
N ILE A 91 23.48 0.07 3.18
CA ILE A 91 22.87 1.41 3.23
C ILE A 91 23.04 2.14 1.90
N VAL A 92 24.24 2.07 1.31
CA VAL A 92 24.54 2.72 0.04
C VAL A 92 23.80 2.08 -1.13
N SER A 93 23.70 0.75 -1.20
CA SER A 93 22.87 0.10 -2.24
C SER A 93 21.40 0.48 -2.11
N ARG A 94 20.85 0.51 -0.88
CA ARG A 94 19.48 1.00 -0.63
C ARG A 94 19.28 2.44 -1.07
N PHE A 95 20.26 3.30 -0.83
CA PHE A 95 20.25 4.69 -1.30
C PHE A 95 20.21 4.74 -2.82
N VAL A 96 21.07 3.98 -3.50
CA VAL A 96 21.18 3.97 -4.96
C VAL A 96 19.93 3.38 -5.62
N GLU A 97 19.24 2.42 -4.99
CA GLU A 97 18.03 1.80 -5.53
C GLU A 97 16.76 2.63 -5.28
N ALA A 98 16.58 3.16 -4.06
CA ALA A 98 15.34 3.84 -3.68
C ALA A 98 15.31 5.33 -4.05
N ALA A 99 16.46 6.03 -4.02
CA ALA A 99 16.48 7.47 -4.28
C ALA A 99 16.02 7.86 -5.70
N PRO A 100 16.45 7.18 -6.79
CA PRO A 100 15.97 7.49 -8.13
C PRO A 100 14.46 7.25 -8.29
N THR A 101 13.96 6.20 -7.65
CA THR A 101 12.53 5.90 -7.65
C THR A 101 11.74 6.97 -6.91
N LEU A 102 12.17 7.38 -5.71
CA LEU A 102 11.51 8.43 -4.95
C LEU A 102 11.58 9.80 -5.65
N MET A 103 12.66 10.10 -6.35
CA MET A 103 12.75 11.23 -7.28
C MET A 103 11.68 11.17 -8.37
N PHE A 104 11.60 10.04 -9.06
CA PHE A 104 10.60 9.82 -10.09
C PHE A 104 9.17 9.94 -9.54
N THR A 105 8.91 9.35 -8.38
CA THR A 105 7.63 9.47 -7.64
C THR A 105 7.30 10.93 -7.35
N THR A 106 8.26 11.71 -6.87
CA THR A 106 8.04 13.13 -6.53
C THR A 106 7.68 13.95 -7.77
N VAL A 107 8.37 13.72 -8.88
CA VAL A 107 8.06 14.35 -10.17
C VAL A 107 6.67 13.92 -10.67
N GLY A 108 6.34 12.62 -10.57
CA GLY A 108 5.03 12.10 -10.94
C GLY A 108 3.88 12.69 -10.11
N LEU A 109 4.07 12.82 -8.79
CA LEU A 109 3.11 13.44 -7.88
C LEU A 109 2.95 14.94 -8.16
N LEU A 110 4.03 15.65 -8.48
CA LEU A 110 3.98 17.05 -8.92
C LEU A 110 3.13 17.22 -10.19
N PHE A 111 3.36 16.38 -11.20
CA PHE A 111 2.54 16.37 -12.42
C PHE A 111 1.09 15.99 -12.13
N THR A 112 0.86 15.08 -11.20
CA THR A 112 -0.50 14.67 -10.78
C THR A 112 -1.24 15.83 -10.13
N GLY A 113 -0.59 16.61 -9.26
CA GLY A 113 -1.18 17.80 -8.62
C GLY A 113 -1.56 18.88 -9.64
N GLU A 114 -0.65 19.20 -10.58
CA GLU A 114 -0.93 20.14 -11.67
C GLU A 114 -2.03 19.61 -12.61
N LEU A 115 -2.01 18.31 -12.92
CA LEU A 115 -3.05 17.69 -13.73
C LEU A 115 -4.41 17.75 -13.04
N LEU A 116 -4.47 17.52 -11.72
CA LEU A 116 -5.70 17.62 -10.94
C LEU A 116 -6.31 19.02 -11.06
N ASP A 117 -5.51 20.08 -10.96
CA ASP A 117 -5.96 21.46 -11.16
C ASP A 117 -6.51 21.69 -12.59
N ARG A 118 -5.82 21.17 -13.61
CA ARG A 118 -6.29 21.27 -15.01
C ARG A 118 -7.57 20.48 -15.28
N VAL A 119 -7.63 19.24 -14.82
CA VAL A 119 -8.79 18.34 -15.01
C VAL A 119 -10.00 18.89 -14.27
N SER A 120 -9.82 19.48 -13.07
CA SER A 120 -10.89 20.10 -12.31
C SER A 120 -11.57 21.27 -13.05
N ARG A 121 -10.86 21.92 -13.98
CA ARG A 121 -11.41 22.98 -14.86
C ARG A 121 -12.14 22.45 -16.10
N TRP A 122 -12.14 21.15 -16.37
CA TRP A 122 -12.76 20.62 -17.58
C TRP A 122 -14.30 20.76 -17.55
N PRO A 123 -14.96 20.95 -18.71
CA PRO A 123 -16.42 21.10 -18.78
C PRO A 123 -17.19 19.91 -18.20
N ALA A 124 -16.62 18.70 -18.24
CA ALA A 124 -17.21 17.51 -17.64
C ALA A 124 -17.28 17.62 -16.11
N MET A 125 -16.21 18.11 -15.49
CA MET A 125 -16.10 18.28 -14.05
C MET A 125 -16.99 19.42 -13.54
N GLN A 126 -17.07 20.52 -14.30
CA GLN A 126 -17.93 21.67 -13.94
C GLN A 126 -19.43 21.38 -14.09
N ARG A 127 -19.83 20.49 -15.01
CA ARG A 127 -21.23 20.15 -15.24
C ARG A 127 -21.76 19.07 -14.30
N ALA A 128 -20.87 18.26 -13.73
CA ALA A 128 -21.23 17.21 -12.80
C ALA A 128 -20.36 17.32 -11.54
N ASP A 129 -20.83 18.10 -10.56
CA ASP A 129 -20.18 18.27 -9.26
C ASP A 129 -19.81 16.95 -8.56
N GLN A 130 -20.61 15.90 -8.81
CA GLN A 130 -20.37 14.53 -8.31
C GLN A 130 -19.09 13.89 -8.87
N LEU A 131 -18.63 14.29 -10.07
CA LEU A 131 -17.37 13.83 -10.66
C LEU A 131 -16.16 14.46 -9.97
N ILE A 132 -16.25 15.67 -9.43
CA ILE A 132 -15.11 16.27 -8.68
C ILE A 132 -14.98 15.59 -7.32
N MET A 133 -16.11 15.36 -6.63
CA MET A 133 -16.14 14.74 -5.31
C MET A 133 -15.64 13.28 -5.30
N ILE A 134 -15.74 12.57 -6.43
CA ILE A 134 -15.29 11.17 -6.53
C ILE A 134 -13.77 11.05 -6.76
N ILE A 135 -13.10 12.10 -7.26
CA ILE A 135 -11.70 12.03 -7.66
C ILE A 135 -10.79 11.64 -6.48
N PRO A 136 -10.77 12.35 -5.33
CA PRO A 136 -9.87 11.99 -4.21
C PRO A 136 -10.10 10.57 -3.71
N VAL A 137 -11.37 10.15 -3.68
CA VAL A 137 -11.77 8.80 -3.25
C VAL A 137 -11.24 7.75 -4.22
N VAL A 138 -11.46 7.92 -5.52
CA VAL A 138 -11.04 6.95 -6.54
C VAL A 138 -9.52 6.87 -6.67
N LEU A 139 -8.80 8.00 -6.61
CA LEU A 139 -7.34 8.02 -6.67
C LEU A 139 -6.72 7.22 -5.52
N ASN A 140 -7.10 7.55 -4.28
CA ASN A 140 -6.56 6.87 -3.11
C ASN A 140 -6.87 5.35 -3.13
N LEU A 141 -8.11 4.99 -3.46
CA LEU A 141 -8.52 3.59 -3.56
C LEU A 141 -7.74 2.82 -4.62
N LYS A 142 -7.45 3.47 -5.75
CA LYS A 142 -6.77 2.87 -6.88
C LYS A 142 -5.29 2.67 -6.60
N GLY A 143 -4.62 3.72 -6.12
CA GLY A 143 -3.22 3.65 -5.71
C GLY A 143 -3.00 2.53 -4.69
N ASN A 144 -3.92 2.37 -3.73
CA ASN A 144 -3.84 1.31 -2.73
C ASN A 144 -4.00 -0.10 -3.31
N LEU A 145 -4.88 -0.30 -4.31
CA LEU A 145 -5.05 -1.59 -4.98
C LEU A 145 -3.79 -2.00 -5.77
N GLU A 146 -3.13 -1.04 -6.40
CA GLU A 146 -1.93 -1.26 -7.20
C GLU A 146 -0.69 -1.43 -6.32
N MET A 147 -0.60 -0.69 -5.21
CA MET A 147 0.41 -0.92 -4.18
C MET A 147 0.28 -2.33 -3.58
N ASN A 148 -0.93 -2.80 -3.29
CA ASN A 148 -1.15 -4.17 -2.83
C ASN A 148 -0.75 -5.22 -3.87
N LEU A 149 -1.04 -4.98 -5.16
CA LEU A 149 -0.54 -5.84 -6.24
C LEU A 149 0.99 -5.87 -6.26
N SER A 150 1.61 -4.68 -6.20
CA SER A 150 3.06 -4.51 -6.19
C SER A 150 3.72 -5.25 -5.04
N ALA A 151 3.23 -5.08 -3.81
CA ALA A 151 3.78 -5.73 -2.62
C ALA A 151 3.65 -7.25 -2.71
N ARG A 152 2.48 -7.78 -3.08
CA ARG A 152 2.29 -9.23 -3.25
C ARG A 152 3.24 -9.83 -4.30
N LEU A 153 3.42 -9.15 -5.43
CA LEU A 153 4.36 -9.61 -6.46
C LEU A 153 5.82 -9.38 -6.02
N GLY A 154 6.10 -8.35 -5.24
CA GLY A 154 7.41 -8.06 -4.64
C GLY A 154 7.84 -9.15 -3.66
N THR A 155 6.98 -9.49 -2.70
CA THR A 155 7.15 -10.62 -1.79
C THR A 155 7.37 -11.92 -2.58
N ALA A 156 6.55 -12.21 -3.59
CA ALA A 156 6.69 -13.39 -4.43
C ALA A 156 8.01 -13.41 -5.25
N ALA A 157 8.52 -12.26 -5.67
CA ALA A 157 9.80 -12.14 -6.35
C ALA A 157 10.95 -12.44 -5.38
N ASN A 158 10.85 -11.90 -4.17
CA ASN A 158 11.88 -12.01 -3.14
C ASN A 158 11.92 -13.40 -2.51
N THR A 159 10.79 -14.10 -2.42
CA THR A 159 10.72 -15.51 -1.99
C THR A 159 11.02 -16.51 -3.12
N GLY A 160 11.24 -16.05 -4.35
CA GLY A 160 11.61 -16.90 -5.50
C GLY A 160 10.43 -17.62 -6.18
N LEU A 161 9.19 -17.32 -5.80
CA LEU A 161 7.99 -17.90 -6.42
C LEU A 161 7.81 -17.48 -7.89
N LEU A 162 8.35 -16.33 -8.28
CA LEU A 162 8.28 -15.81 -9.66
C LEU A 162 9.36 -16.35 -10.61
N ASP A 163 10.30 -17.17 -10.12
CA ASP A 163 11.38 -17.72 -10.94
C ASP A 163 10.84 -18.78 -11.93
N ASP A 164 9.87 -19.57 -11.49
CA ASP A 164 9.19 -20.57 -12.32
C ASP A 164 8.21 -19.92 -13.33
N PRO A 165 8.37 -20.14 -14.66
CA PRO A 165 7.53 -19.52 -15.68
C PRO A 165 6.01 -19.82 -15.60
N PRO A 166 5.55 -21.07 -15.41
CA PRO A 166 4.12 -21.34 -15.27
C PRO A 166 3.53 -20.74 -13.99
N THR A 167 4.23 -20.82 -12.85
CA THR A 167 3.81 -20.19 -11.59
C THR A 167 3.74 -18.68 -11.73
N ARG A 168 4.76 -18.05 -12.31
CA ARG A 168 4.77 -16.61 -12.62
C ARG A 168 3.58 -16.18 -13.46
N ARG A 169 3.30 -16.90 -14.55
CA ARG A 169 2.17 -16.57 -15.43
C ARG A 169 0.83 -16.72 -14.70
N SER A 170 0.67 -17.78 -13.90
CA SER A 170 -0.52 -17.99 -13.09
C SER A 170 -0.72 -16.87 -12.07
N MET A 171 0.34 -16.47 -11.34
CA MET A 171 0.27 -15.38 -10.37
C MET A 171 -0.05 -14.03 -11.01
N ILE A 172 0.59 -13.69 -12.14
CA ILE A 172 0.34 -12.42 -12.84
C ILE A 172 -1.10 -12.36 -13.38
N ILE A 173 -1.54 -13.39 -14.11
CA ILE A 173 -2.89 -13.41 -14.70
C ILE A 173 -3.96 -13.42 -13.60
N GLY A 174 -3.76 -14.21 -12.54
CA GLY A 174 -4.67 -14.28 -11.40
C GLY A 174 -4.81 -12.95 -10.68
N ASN A 175 -3.69 -12.30 -10.36
CA ASN A 175 -3.70 -11.01 -9.70
C ASN A 175 -4.21 -9.87 -10.59
N LEU A 176 -3.95 -9.90 -11.90
CA LEU A 176 -4.49 -8.91 -12.83
C LEU A 176 -6.01 -9.05 -12.98
N ALA A 177 -6.52 -10.27 -13.06
CA ALA A 177 -7.97 -10.52 -13.08
C ALA A 177 -8.62 -10.12 -11.75
N LEU A 178 -7.98 -10.39 -10.61
CA LEU A 178 -8.42 -9.92 -9.30
C LEU A 178 -8.46 -8.39 -9.24
N LEU A 179 -7.43 -7.71 -9.74
CA LEU A 179 -7.36 -6.25 -9.79
C LEU A 179 -8.52 -5.66 -10.60
N GLN A 180 -8.95 -6.31 -11.68
CA GLN A 180 -10.13 -5.90 -12.45
C GLN A 180 -11.42 -6.00 -11.64
N VAL A 181 -11.62 -7.11 -10.93
CA VAL A 181 -12.80 -7.32 -10.08
C VAL A 181 -12.82 -6.29 -8.94
N GLN A 182 -11.68 -6.11 -8.25
CA GLN A 182 -11.55 -5.16 -7.16
C GLN A 182 -11.78 -3.73 -7.66
N ALA A 183 -11.16 -3.32 -8.78
CA ALA A 183 -11.33 -2.00 -9.35
C ALA A 183 -12.81 -1.71 -9.69
N ALA A 184 -13.54 -2.66 -10.27
CA ALA A 184 -14.95 -2.50 -10.62
C ALA A 184 -15.83 -2.33 -9.37
N VAL A 185 -15.64 -3.17 -8.35
CA VAL A 185 -16.41 -3.10 -7.09
C VAL A 185 -16.12 -1.79 -6.35
N VAL A 186 -14.84 -1.45 -6.21
CA VAL A 186 -14.39 -0.31 -5.41
C VAL A 186 -14.79 1.02 -6.04
N SER A 187 -14.66 1.15 -7.37
CA SER A 187 -15.12 2.35 -8.09
C SER A 187 -16.64 2.51 -8.09
N PHE A 188 -17.39 1.41 -8.12
CA PHE A 188 -18.84 1.46 -7.96
C PHE A 188 -19.25 1.91 -6.55
N VAL A 189 -18.61 1.38 -5.51
CA VAL A 189 -18.84 1.83 -4.13
C VAL A 189 -18.46 3.31 -3.95
N ALA A 190 -17.36 3.75 -4.55
CA ALA A 190 -16.96 5.17 -4.56
C ALA A 190 -18.00 6.06 -5.25
N ALA A 191 -18.61 5.60 -6.34
CA ALA A 191 -19.69 6.33 -7.01
C ALA A 191 -20.95 6.45 -6.13
N CYS A 192 -21.32 5.37 -5.44
CA CYS A 192 -22.41 5.39 -4.45
C CYS A 192 -22.10 6.34 -3.29
N LEU A 193 -20.87 6.31 -2.76
CA LEU A 193 -20.43 7.19 -1.69
C LEU A 193 -20.45 8.66 -2.12
N SER A 194 -19.99 8.98 -3.34
CA SER A 194 -20.07 10.32 -3.91
C SER A 194 -21.52 10.81 -4.05
N LEU A 195 -22.46 9.92 -4.40
CA LEU A 195 -23.89 10.26 -4.40
C LEU A 195 -24.38 10.62 -3.00
N VAL A 196 -24.05 9.79 -1.99
CA VAL A 196 -24.44 10.01 -0.60
C VAL A 196 -23.84 11.30 -0.05
N LEU A 197 -22.55 11.53 -0.25
CA LEU A 197 -21.87 12.77 0.13
C LEU A 197 -22.45 13.97 -0.63
N GLY A 198 -22.81 13.82 -1.90
CA GLY A 198 -23.54 14.84 -2.64
C GLY A 198 -24.90 15.16 -1.99
N MET A 199 -25.68 14.17 -1.57
CA MET A 199 -26.96 14.45 -0.89
C MET A 199 -26.77 15.15 0.46
N ILE A 200 -25.71 14.81 1.20
CA ILE A 200 -25.44 15.32 2.57
C ILE A 200 -24.73 16.67 2.56
N VAL A 201 -23.89 16.95 1.56
CA VAL A 201 -23.12 18.19 1.42
C VAL A 201 -23.77 19.05 0.32
N PRO A 202 -24.80 19.85 0.63
CA PRO A 202 -25.30 20.88 -0.28
C PRO A 202 -24.27 22.00 -0.39
N LYS A 203 -23.92 22.42 -1.61
CA LYS A 203 -23.03 23.57 -1.86
C LYS A 203 -23.59 24.90 -1.31
N ASP A 204 -24.89 24.97 -1.01
CA ASP A 204 -25.53 26.15 -0.41
C ASP A 204 -25.30 26.27 1.11
N ALA A 205 -24.52 25.35 1.68
CA ALA A 205 -24.12 25.33 3.08
C ALA A 205 -22.99 26.31 3.46
N GLY A 206 -22.59 27.22 2.55
CA GLY A 206 -21.70 28.33 2.88
C GLY A 206 -22.26 29.22 4.00
N ASP A 207 -23.59 29.30 4.15
CA ASP A 207 -24.22 30.19 5.14
C ASP A 207 -25.03 29.47 6.24
N ALA A 208 -25.41 28.20 6.10
CA ALA A 208 -26.35 27.55 7.03
C ALA A 208 -25.97 26.16 7.59
N ALA A 209 -24.97 25.42 7.08
CA ALA A 209 -24.52 24.16 7.72
C ALA A 209 -23.57 24.41 8.89
N GLY A 210 -23.97 25.39 9.68
CA GLY A 210 -23.18 26.03 10.69
C GLY A 210 -23.45 25.54 12.11
N GLU A 211 -24.19 24.45 12.33
CA GLU A 211 -24.55 24.09 13.71
C GLU A 211 -24.23 22.64 14.05
N THR A 212 -24.53 21.67 13.19
CA THR A 212 -24.33 20.26 13.53
C THR A 212 -22.90 19.77 13.22
N GLY A 213 -22.36 20.13 12.05
CA GLY A 213 -20.93 19.94 11.73
C GLY A 213 -20.04 20.86 12.57
N ARG A 214 -20.55 22.03 12.95
CA ARG A 214 -19.89 22.95 13.89
C ARG A 214 -19.82 22.41 15.32
N ALA A 215 -20.62 21.44 15.77
CA ALA A 215 -20.47 20.93 17.13
C ALA A 215 -19.23 20.04 17.28
N LEU A 216 -19.03 19.11 16.34
CA LEU A 216 -17.86 18.22 16.27
C LEU A 216 -16.60 18.97 15.80
N SER A 217 -16.74 19.87 14.82
CA SER A 217 -15.62 20.70 14.39
C SER A 217 -15.32 21.85 15.37
N MET A 218 -16.27 22.42 16.14
CA MET A 218 -15.94 23.37 17.21
C MET A 218 -15.36 22.68 18.43
N LEU A 219 -15.68 21.43 18.77
CA LEU A 219 -14.98 20.78 19.88
C LEU A 219 -13.51 20.50 19.53
N ALA A 220 -13.24 20.13 18.27
CA ALA A 220 -11.88 19.92 17.76
C ALA A 220 -11.15 21.21 17.37
N ALA A 221 -11.86 22.25 16.90
CA ALA A 221 -11.29 23.53 16.48
C ALA A 221 -11.26 24.58 17.60
N ARG A 222 -12.14 24.55 18.61
CA ARG A 222 -12.04 25.49 19.75
C ARG A 222 -10.85 25.19 20.66
N SER A 223 -10.32 23.97 20.64
CA SER A 223 -9.10 23.64 21.37
C SER A 223 -7.82 24.02 20.61
N LEU A 224 -7.87 24.26 19.30
CA LEU A 224 -6.66 24.43 18.46
C LEU A 224 -6.61 25.67 17.56
N LEU A 225 -7.73 26.33 17.21
CA LEU A 225 -7.75 27.33 16.14
C LEU A 225 -8.60 28.57 16.48
N GLY A 226 -7.90 29.69 16.65
CA GLY A 226 -8.49 31.03 16.71
C GLY A 226 -9.05 31.45 15.34
N ALA A 227 -10.25 32.01 15.37
CA ALA A 227 -11.10 32.32 14.22
C ALA A 227 -10.46 33.14 13.08
N ARG A 228 -10.57 32.65 11.84
CA ARG A 228 -10.77 33.49 10.64
C ARG A 228 -11.78 32.84 9.69
N ARG A 229 -12.70 33.66 9.18
CA ARG A 229 -13.82 33.26 8.31
C ARG A 229 -13.31 32.94 6.89
N PRO A 230 -13.78 31.88 6.23
CA PRO A 230 -13.54 31.71 4.79
C PRO A 230 -14.35 32.76 3.99
N LEU A 231 -13.72 33.34 2.97
CA LEU A 231 -14.35 34.27 2.01
C LEU A 231 -15.28 33.48 1.06
N PRO A 232 -16.41 34.07 0.59
CA PRO A 232 -17.33 33.39 -0.29
C PRO A 232 -16.75 33.27 -1.71
N ALA A 233 -16.64 32.05 -2.22
CA ALA A 233 -16.24 31.80 -3.60
C ALA A 233 -17.30 32.37 -4.57
N GLY A 234 -16.88 33.37 -5.35
CA GLY A 234 -17.68 33.96 -6.41
C GLY A 234 -17.75 33.05 -7.65
N ALA A 235 -18.95 33.06 -8.26
CA ALA A 235 -19.28 32.76 -9.65
C ALA A 235 -19.81 31.35 -10.02
N LYS A 236 -21.13 31.38 -10.31
CA LYS A 236 -21.94 30.57 -11.25
C LYS A 236 -22.56 29.28 -10.70
N THR A 237 -23.74 29.51 -10.13
CA THR A 237 -24.90 28.62 -10.04
C THR A 237 -25.05 27.71 -11.27
N ALA A 238 -24.57 26.46 -11.15
CA ALA A 238 -25.06 25.36 -11.95
C ALA A 238 -26.21 24.71 -11.17
N GLU A 239 -27.44 24.83 -11.68
CA GLU A 239 -28.57 24.09 -11.14
C GLU A 239 -28.22 22.61 -11.01
N ARG A 240 -28.38 22.09 -9.79
CA ARG A 240 -28.15 20.70 -9.45
C ARG A 240 -29.17 19.82 -10.18
N LYS A 241 -28.82 19.31 -11.36
CA LYS A 241 -29.51 18.12 -11.91
C LYS A 241 -28.97 16.87 -11.22
N SER A 242 -29.24 16.74 -9.91
CA SER A 242 -29.06 15.48 -9.18
C SER A 242 -30.16 14.52 -9.61
N GLY A 243 -29.95 13.88 -10.76
CA GLY A 243 -30.82 12.85 -11.28
C GLY A 243 -30.07 11.54 -11.47
N LEU A 244 -30.84 10.46 -11.57
CA LEU A 244 -30.38 9.14 -12.00
C LEU A 244 -29.46 9.18 -13.24
N PRO A 245 -29.65 10.07 -14.24
CA PRO A 245 -28.74 10.20 -15.38
C PRO A 245 -27.30 10.60 -15.00
N THR A 246 -27.16 11.57 -14.10
CA THR A 246 -25.85 12.06 -13.64
C THR A 246 -25.13 10.97 -12.85
N PHE A 247 -25.86 10.22 -12.02
CA PHE A 247 -25.29 9.09 -11.29
C PHE A 247 -24.80 7.98 -12.23
N ILE A 248 -25.59 7.61 -13.24
CA ILE A 248 -25.19 6.59 -14.22
C ILE A 248 -23.93 7.04 -14.96
N LEU A 249 -23.83 8.33 -15.31
CA LEU A 249 -22.62 8.87 -15.93
C LEU A 249 -21.40 8.76 -15.00
N VAL A 250 -21.53 9.18 -13.73
CA VAL A 250 -20.45 9.09 -12.74
C VAL A 250 -20.02 7.65 -12.51
N ALA A 251 -20.97 6.73 -12.34
CA ALA A 251 -20.69 5.31 -12.17
C ALA A 251 -19.98 4.73 -13.40
N ALA A 252 -20.47 5.01 -14.61
CA ALA A 252 -19.86 4.54 -15.85
C ALA A 252 -18.45 5.09 -16.06
N THR A 253 -18.25 6.40 -15.82
CA THR A 253 -16.94 7.03 -15.91
C THR A 253 -15.97 6.44 -14.90
N ALA A 254 -16.39 6.31 -13.63
CA ALA A 254 -15.54 5.80 -12.57
C ALA A 254 -15.15 4.34 -12.80
N THR A 255 -16.11 3.46 -13.12
CA THR A 255 -15.82 2.04 -13.34
C THR A 255 -15.01 1.80 -14.61
N CYS A 256 -15.32 2.49 -15.71
CA CYS A 256 -14.57 2.36 -16.96
C CYS A 256 -13.13 2.86 -16.80
N SER A 257 -12.94 4.04 -16.20
CA SER A 257 -11.61 4.59 -15.96
C SER A 257 -10.80 3.72 -15.00
N ALA A 258 -11.41 3.23 -13.92
CA ALA A 258 -10.76 2.35 -12.97
C ALA A 258 -10.39 0.99 -13.59
N ALA A 259 -11.24 0.41 -14.44
CA ALA A 259 -10.95 -0.85 -15.13
C ALA A 259 -9.80 -0.69 -16.14
N LEU A 260 -9.85 0.37 -16.95
CA LEU A 260 -8.79 0.67 -17.92
C LEU A 260 -7.46 0.99 -17.23
N SER A 261 -7.50 1.77 -16.14
CA SER A 261 -6.35 2.05 -15.29
C SER A 261 -5.77 0.75 -14.70
N ALA A 262 -6.61 -0.14 -14.15
CA ALA A 262 -6.16 -1.46 -13.65
C ALA A 262 -5.49 -2.30 -14.73
N ALA A 263 -6.01 -2.28 -15.95
CA ALA A 263 -5.49 -3.10 -17.04
C ALA A 263 -4.11 -2.61 -17.45
N ILE A 264 -3.98 -1.29 -17.67
CA ILE A 264 -2.73 -0.66 -18.11
C ILE A 264 -1.69 -0.76 -16.99
N LEU A 265 -2.02 -0.27 -15.81
CA LEU A 265 -1.06 -0.10 -14.73
C LEU A 265 -0.79 -1.42 -14.00
N GLY A 266 -1.78 -2.29 -13.83
CA GLY A 266 -1.55 -3.64 -13.30
C GLY A 266 -0.62 -4.47 -14.18
N SER A 267 -0.75 -4.35 -15.51
CA SER A 267 0.16 -5.00 -16.47
C SER A 267 1.56 -4.40 -16.41
N PHE A 268 1.66 -3.06 -16.35
CA PHE A 268 2.93 -2.35 -16.21
C PHE A 268 3.65 -2.69 -14.90
N MET A 269 2.95 -2.69 -13.76
CA MET A 269 3.49 -3.08 -12.45
C MET A 269 3.97 -4.53 -12.43
N SER A 270 3.19 -5.44 -13.00
CA SER A 270 3.60 -6.85 -13.11
C SER A 270 4.88 -7.01 -13.95
N ALA A 271 4.98 -6.28 -15.07
CA ALA A 271 6.18 -6.26 -15.89
C ALA A 271 7.37 -5.62 -15.16
N LEU A 272 7.14 -4.53 -14.42
CA LEU A 272 8.14 -3.84 -13.61
C LEU A 272 8.75 -4.76 -12.56
N VAL A 273 7.93 -5.51 -11.81
CA VAL A 273 8.42 -6.46 -10.79
C VAL A 273 9.26 -7.57 -11.44
N VAL A 274 8.82 -8.12 -12.57
CA VAL A 274 9.59 -9.13 -13.32
C VAL A 274 10.90 -8.54 -13.85
N LEU A 275 10.90 -7.29 -14.30
CA LEU A 275 12.10 -6.58 -14.75
C LEU A 275 13.07 -6.33 -13.59
N CYS A 276 12.58 -5.91 -12.42
CA CYS A 276 13.40 -5.75 -11.21
C CYS A 276 14.11 -7.07 -10.88
N ARG A 277 13.37 -8.19 -10.92
CA ARG A 277 13.94 -9.53 -10.70
C ARG A 277 15.02 -9.89 -11.72
N ARG A 278 14.82 -9.55 -13.01
CA ARG A 278 15.83 -9.80 -14.07
C ARG A 278 17.08 -8.94 -13.92
N LEU A 279 16.94 -7.72 -13.41
CA LEU A 279 18.03 -6.78 -13.15
C LEU A 279 18.68 -6.98 -11.77
N ALA A 280 18.26 -7.99 -11.01
CA ALA A 280 18.67 -8.24 -9.63
C ALA A 280 18.48 -7.03 -8.70
N LEU A 281 17.47 -6.20 -8.98
CA LEU A 281 17.01 -5.11 -8.13
C LEU A 281 15.92 -5.60 -7.18
N ASP A 282 15.85 -5.04 -5.98
CA ASP A 282 14.81 -5.36 -5.02
C ASP A 282 13.48 -4.66 -5.42
N PRO A 283 12.43 -5.41 -5.81
CA PRO A 283 11.16 -4.83 -6.22
C PRO A 283 10.47 -4.06 -5.09
N ASP A 284 10.74 -4.37 -3.81
CA ASP A 284 10.15 -3.67 -2.67
C ASP A 284 10.61 -2.20 -2.56
N ASN A 285 11.79 -1.87 -3.12
CA ASN A 285 12.33 -0.50 -3.13
C ASN A 285 11.80 0.34 -4.32
N ILE A 286 11.26 -0.32 -5.36
CA ILE A 286 10.93 0.32 -6.64
C ILE A 286 9.43 0.31 -6.91
N ALA A 287 8.79 -0.86 -6.78
CA ALA A 287 7.44 -1.06 -7.28
C ALA A 287 6.36 -0.32 -6.47
N PRO A 288 6.36 -0.28 -5.11
CA PRO A 288 5.33 0.44 -4.36
C PRO A 288 5.30 1.96 -4.62
N PRO A 289 6.43 2.71 -4.62
CA PRO A 289 6.42 4.14 -4.95
C PRO A 289 5.99 4.44 -6.39
N VAL A 290 6.35 3.59 -7.34
CA VAL A 290 5.95 3.76 -8.76
C VAL A 290 4.46 3.47 -8.92
N ALA A 291 3.94 2.44 -8.24
CA ALA A 291 2.51 2.15 -8.21
C ALA A 291 1.72 3.34 -7.68
N SER A 292 2.18 3.98 -6.60
CA SER A 292 1.51 5.15 -6.03
C SER A 292 1.43 6.33 -7.00
N CYS A 293 2.55 6.78 -7.57
CA CYS A 293 2.52 7.99 -8.40
C CYS A 293 1.86 7.77 -9.77
N LEU A 294 2.13 6.63 -10.43
CA LEU A 294 1.52 6.36 -11.73
C LEU A 294 0.04 6.00 -11.58
N GLY A 295 -0.36 5.42 -10.44
CA GLY A 295 -1.74 5.12 -10.10
C GLY A 295 -2.60 6.34 -10.17
N ASP A 296 -2.21 7.39 -9.44
CA ASP A 296 -2.96 8.63 -9.41
C ASP A 296 -2.92 9.35 -10.76
N LEU A 297 -1.74 9.43 -11.38
CA LEU A 297 -1.57 10.12 -12.66
C LEU A 297 -2.42 9.48 -13.78
N VAL A 298 -2.27 8.18 -14.01
CA VAL A 298 -2.99 7.46 -15.07
C VAL A 298 -4.49 7.50 -14.81
N THR A 299 -4.90 7.34 -13.56
CA THR A 299 -6.33 7.34 -13.20
C THR A 299 -6.95 8.71 -13.41
N LEU A 300 -6.28 9.80 -13.06
CA LEU A 300 -6.74 11.16 -13.36
C LEU A 300 -6.89 11.41 -14.86
N ILE A 301 -5.89 11.03 -15.66
CA ILE A 301 -5.96 11.16 -17.12
C ILE A 301 -7.17 10.41 -17.66
N LEU A 302 -7.36 9.15 -17.23
CA LEU A 302 -8.45 8.31 -17.72
C LEU A 302 -9.82 8.83 -17.27
N ILE A 303 -9.98 9.27 -16.01
CA ILE A 303 -11.21 9.90 -15.52
C ILE A 303 -11.53 11.13 -16.38
N GLY A 304 -10.54 11.98 -16.67
CA GLY A 304 -10.71 13.13 -17.57
C GLY A 304 -11.17 12.71 -18.96
N LEU A 305 -10.44 11.80 -19.62
CA LEU A 305 -10.73 11.38 -21.00
C LEU A 305 -12.09 10.66 -21.12
N VAL A 306 -12.38 9.72 -20.23
CA VAL A 306 -13.63 8.95 -20.23
C VAL A 306 -14.81 9.86 -19.89
N SER A 307 -14.68 10.77 -18.91
CA SER A 307 -15.75 11.73 -18.62
C SER A 307 -16.02 12.65 -19.81
N ALA A 308 -14.98 13.16 -20.47
CA ALA A 308 -15.11 13.99 -21.68
C ALA A 308 -15.77 13.23 -22.84
N ALA A 309 -15.46 11.94 -23.00
CA ALA A 309 -16.07 11.09 -24.03
C ALA A 309 -17.54 10.74 -23.72
N LEU A 310 -17.91 10.55 -22.45
CA LEU A 310 -19.26 10.15 -22.06
C LEU A 310 -20.22 11.34 -21.86
N LEU A 311 -19.71 12.54 -21.58
CA LEU A 311 -20.51 13.73 -21.32
C LEU A 311 -21.48 14.13 -22.46
N PRO A 312 -21.10 14.10 -23.76
CA PRO A 312 -22.01 14.45 -24.85
C PRO A 312 -23.27 13.56 -24.90
N PHE A 313 -23.17 12.32 -24.45
CA PHE A 313 -24.29 11.39 -24.38
C PHE A 313 -25.28 11.69 -23.26
N LEU A 314 -24.94 12.58 -22.32
CA LEU A 314 -25.88 13.12 -21.35
C LEU A 314 -26.82 14.16 -21.98
N THR A 315 -26.35 14.87 -23.01
CA THR A 315 -27.11 15.91 -23.73
C THR A 315 -27.84 15.39 -24.98
N ALA A 316 -27.51 14.20 -25.45
CA ALA A 316 -28.23 13.48 -26.51
C ALA A 316 -29.68 13.15 -26.06
N PRO A 317 -30.62 12.91 -26.99
CA PRO A 317 -32.00 12.58 -26.63
C PRO A 317 -32.03 11.34 -25.73
N LEU A 318 -32.41 11.55 -24.47
CA LEU A 318 -32.53 10.50 -23.47
C LEU A 318 -33.70 9.60 -23.82
N ILE A 319 -33.42 8.33 -24.12
CA ILE A 319 -34.46 7.32 -24.29
C ILE A 319 -35.02 7.02 -22.89
N PHE A 320 -36.30 7.35 -22.66
CA PHE A 320 -36.97 7.24 -21.34
C PHE A 320 -36.26 7.97 -20.18
N GLY A 321 -35.52 9.05 -20.47
CA GLY A 321 -34.81 9.80 -19.42
C GLY A 321 -33.53 9.14 -18.91
N VAL A 322 -33.05 8.06 -19.53
CA VAL A 322 -31.83 7.33 -19.12
C VAL A 322 -30.71 7.51 -20.17
N PRO A 323 -29.46 7.81 -19.74
CA PRO A 323 -28.33 7.88 -20.67
C PRO A 323 -27.86 6.47 -21.03
N VAL A 324 -28.40 5.94 -22.13
CA VAL A 324 -28.20 4.55 -22.57
C VAL A 324 -26.73 4.20 -22.81
N VAL A 325 -25.95 5.10 -23.44
CA VAL A 325 -24.53 4.83 -23.75
C VAL A 325 -23.69 4.67 -22.47
N PRO A 326 -23.70 5.62 -21.51
CA PRO A 326 -23.05 5.41 -20.20
C PRO A 326 -23.54 4.14 -19.48
N LEU A 327 -24.83 3.83 -19.52
CA LEU A 327 -25.36 2.60 -18.90
C LEU A 327 -24.77 1.33 -19.55
N LEU A 328 -24.71 1.27 -20.89
CA LEU A 328 -24.14 0.13 -21.60
C LEU A 328 -22.64 -0.03 -21.31
N VAL A 329 -21.89 1.09 -21.24
CA VAL A 329 -20.47 1.07 -20.86
C VAL A 329 -20.31 0.52 -19.44
N PHE A 330 -21.12 0.98 -18.49
CA PHE A 330 -21.12 0.47 -17.12
C PHE A 330 -21.39 -1.04 -17.09
N LEU A 331 -22.45 -1.50 -17.76
CA LEU A 331 -22.82 -2.91 -17.80
C LEU A 331 -21.76 -3.78 -18.48
N ALA A 332 -21.12 -3.28 -19.54
CA ALA A 332 -20.04 -3.99 -20.24
C ALA A 332 -18.82 -4.18 -19.33
N VAL A 333 -18.44 -3.16 -18.56
CA VAL A 333 -17.34 -3.24 -17.58
C VAL A 333 -17.67 -4.23 -16.48
N VAL A 334 -18.90 -4.21 -15.94
CA VAL A 334 -19.35 -5.16 -14.92
C VAL A 334 -19.36 -6.58 -15.46
N ALA A 335 -19.86 -6.81 -16.68
CA ALA A 335 -19.85 -8.11 -17.33
C ALA A 335 -18.42 -8.63 -17.56
N CYS A 336 -17.49 -7.75 -17.97
CA CYS A 336 -16.08 -8.08 -18.10
C CYS A 336 -15.47 -8.50 -16.75
N ALA A 337 -15.71 -7.74 -15.69
CA ALA A 337 -15.23 -8.06 -14.35
C ALA A 337 -15.81 -9.40 -13.83
N LEU A 338 -17.10 -9.66 -14.06
CA LEU A 338 -17.73 -10.95 -13.73
C LEU A 338 -17.15 -12.11 -14.56
N GLY A 339 -16.82 -11.87 -15.82
CA GLY A 339 -16.07 -12.80 -16.67
C GLY A 339 -14.70 -13.12 -16.09
N CYS A 340 -13.91 -12.09 -15.73
CA CYS A 340 -12.61 -12.27 -15.06
C CYS A 340 -12.74 -13.06 -13.75
N LEU A 341 -13.76 -12.75 -12.93
CA LEU A 341 -14.04 -13.43 -11.67
C LEU A 341 -14.29 -14.93 -11.88
N THR A 342 -15.19 -15.26 -12.80
CA THR A 342 -15.66 -16.64 -12.99
C THR A 342 -14.69 -17.49 -13.80
N ALA A 343 -14.09 -16.94 -14.85
CA ALA A 343 -13.21 -17.67 -15.77
C ALA A 343 -11.76 -17.76 -15.29
N VAL A 344 -11.26 -16.76 -14.54
CA VAL A 344 -9.84 -16.69 -14.17
C VAL A 344 -9.66 -16.79 -12.66
N VAL A 345 -10.24 -15.89 -11.89
CA VAL A 345 -9.92 -15.76 -10.46
C VAL A 345 -10.33 -17.00 -9.68
N ARG A 346 -11.56 -17.49 -9.89
CA ARG A 346 -12.06 -18.69 -9.19
C ARG A 346 -11.31 -19.97 -9.53
N GLN A 347 -10.71 -20.05 -10.71
CA GLN A 347 -9.96 -21.23 -11.16
C GLN A 347 -8.50 -21.18 -10.72
N ASN A 348 -8.00 -20.00 -10.31
CA ASN A 348 -6.60 -19.79 -9.99
C ASN A 348 -6.34 -19.96 -8.48
N PRO A 349 -5.52 -20.95 -8.08
CA PRO A 349 -5.24 -21.24 -6.66
C PRO A 349 -4.63 -20.04 -5.90
N HIS A 350 -3.84 -19.20 -6.59
CA HIS A 350 -3.17 -18.07 -5.96
C HIS A 350 -4.05 -16.83 -5.82
N ALA A 351 -5.11 -16.71 -6.64
CA ALA A 351 -5.97 -15.52 -6.66
C ALA A 351 -7.33 -15.74 -5.99
N ALA A 352 -7.85 -16.96 -5.99
CA ALA A 352 -9.15 -17.28 -5.39
C ALA A 352 -9.24 -16.93 -3.88
N PRO A 353 -8.23 -17.23 -3.04
CA PRO A 353 -8.28 -16.87 -1.62
C PRO A 353 -8.31 -15.35 -1.41
N LEU A 354 -7.69 -14.59 -2.31
CA LEU A 354 -7.60 -13.14 -2.23
C LEU A 354 -8.96 -12.44 -2.48
N LEU A 355 -9.98 -13.17 -2.97
CA LEU A 355 -11.34 -12.63 -3.12
C LEU A 355 -12.06 -12.42 -1.79
N SER A 356 -11.73 -13.18 -0.74
CA SER A 356 -12.37 -13.02 0.56
C SER A 356 -11.57 -12.12 1.50
N GLN A 357 -10.32 -11.81 1.14
CA GLN A 357 -9.40 -11.08 1.98
C GLN A 357 -9.17 -9.65 1.45
N GLY A 358 -8.88 -8.69 2.35
CA GLY A 358 -8.40 -7.34 1.97
C GLY A 358 -9.49 -6.28 1.81
N TRP A 359 -10.77 -6.67 1.84
CA TRP A 359 -11.89 -5.72 1.75
C TRP A 359 -11.99 -4.81 2.97
N GLY A 360 -11.77 -5.33 4.17
CA GLY A 360 -11.83 -4.55 5.42
C GLY A 360 -10.90 -3.33 5.41
N PRO A 361 -9.59 -3.50 5.22
CA PRO A 361 -8.63 -2.40 5.12
C PRO A 361 -8.96 -1.43 3.98
N LEU A 362 -9.42 -1.94 2.84
CA LEU A 362 -9.74 -1.11 1.69
C LEU A 362 -10.92 -0.18 1.96
N PHE A 363 -12.00 -0.69 2.55
CA PHE A 363 -13.13 0.15 2.96
C PHE A 363 -12.79 1.06 4.15
N GLY A 364 -11.93 0.61 5.07
CA GLY A 364 -11.38 1.45 6.13
C GLY A 364 -10.60 2.65 5.55
N ALA A 365 -9.72 2.39 4.59
CA ALA A 365 -8.97 3.41 3.85
C ALA A 365 -9.89 4.36 3.08
N MET A 366 -11.01 3.87 2.54
CA MET A 366 -12.03 4.71 1.88
C MET A 366 -12.62 5.76 2.83
N ILE A 367 -12.93 5.37 4.06
CA ILE A 367 -13.50 6.26 5.07
C ILE A 367 -12.47 7.32 5.47
N ILE A 368 -11.22 6.90 5.68
CA ILE A 368 -10.11 7.81 6.02
C ILE A 368 -9.85 8.80 4.87
N SER A 369 -9.79 8.30 3.63
CA SER A 369 -9.63 9.12 2.42
C SER A 369 -10.74 10.16 2.26
N SER A 370 -11.98 9.82 2.67
CA SER A 370 -13.08 10.78 2.67
C SER A 370 -12.82 11.95 3.62
N ALA A 371 -12.23 11.70 4.80
CA ALA A 371 -11.81 12.75 5.72
C ALA A 371 -10.67 13.61 5.13
N THR A 372 -9.69 12.98 4.46
CA THR A 372 -8.64 13.68 3.71
C THR A 372 -9.23 14.60 2.63
N GLY A 373 -10.19 14.11 1.84
CA GLY A 373 -10.85 14.91 0.81
C GLY A 373 -11.55 16.15 1.35
N ILE A 374 -12.16 16.06 2.55
CA ILE A 374 -12.76 17.20 3.24
C ILE A 374 -11.69 18.21 3.68
N VAL A 375 -10.56 17.75 4.21
CA VAL A 375 -9.43 18.64 4.56
C VAL A 375 -8.94 19.38 3.31
N LEU A 376 -8.76 18.67 2.19
CA LEU A 376 -8.36 19.27 0.93
C LEU A 376 -9.35 20.37 0.49
N ASP A 377 -10.66 20.09 0.49
CA ASP A 377 -11.70 21.05 0.09
C ASP A 377 -11.72 22.32 0.97
N LEU A 378 -11.54 22.15 2.28
CA LEU A 378 -11.54 23.26 3.23
C LEU A 378 -10.35 24.22 3.06
N PHE A 379 -9.19 23.71 2.65
CA PHE A 379 -7.94 24.49 2.63
C PHE A 379 -7.44 24.83 1.23
N VAL A 380 -7.88 24.13 0.18
CA VAL A 380 -7.53 24.45 -1.21
C VAL A 380 -8.02 25.83 -1.65
N SER A 381 -9.15 26.29 -1.11
CA SER A 381 -9.68 27.64 -1.36
C SER A 381 -8.99 28.71 -0.53
N ARG A 382 -8.34 28.32 0.57
CA ARG A 382 -7.78 29.24 1.56
C ARG A 382 -6.35 29.67 1.26
N TYR A 383 -5.55 28.77 0.67
CA TYR A 383 -4.15 29.01 0.38
C TYR A 383 -3.89 28.76 -1.10
N GLU A 384 -3.27 29.72 -1.78
CA GLU A 384 -2.78 29.52 -3.14
C GLU A 384 -1.73 28.41 -3.14
N ASP A 385 -1.76 27.56 -4.17
CA ASP A 385 -0.84 26.43 -4.35
C ASP A 385 -0.91 25.28 -3.32
N PHE A 386 -1.89 25.31 -2.40
CA PHE A 386 -2.10 24.24 -1.42
C PHE A 386 -2.29 22.88 -2.07
N ALA A 387 -3.05 22.79 -3.18
CA ALA A 387 -3.34 21.52 -3.84
C ALA A 387 -2.08 20.80 -4.32
N VAL A 388 -1.14 21.54 -4.93
CA VAL A 388 0.10 20.96 -5.47
C VAL A 388 1.00 20.49 -4.32
N LEU A 389 1.15 21.30 -3.28
CA LEU A 389 1.92 20.93 -2.09
C LEU A 389 1.28 19.78 -1.31
N ALA A 390 -0.04 19.74 -1.21
CA ALA A 390 -0.77 18.68 -0.50
C ALA A 390 -0.51 17.32 -1.12
N VAL A 391 -0.56 17.19 -2.44
CA VAL A 391 -0.33 15.92 -3.15
C VAL A 391 1.10 15.40 -2.91
N VAL A 392 2.11 16.28 -2.92
CA VAL A 392 3.50 15.83 -2.74
C VAL A 392 3.85 15.59 -1.27
N ILE A 393 3.47 16.51 -0.38
CA ILE A 393 3.79 16.43 1.06
C ILE A 393 3.02 15.28 1.73
N SER A 394 1.87 14.87 1.19
CA SER A 394 1.16 13.68 1.66
C SER A 394 1.63 12.40 0.95
N GLY A 395 1.82 12.45 -0.36
CA GLY A 395 2.13 11.27 -1.18
C GLY A 395 3.56 10.73 -1.01
N LEU A 396 4.56 11.60 -0.81
CA LEU A 396 5.96 11.17 -0.67
C LEU A 396 6.21 10.42 0.66
N PRO A 397 5.79 10.92 1.85
CA PRO A 397 5.86 10.14 3.09
C PRO A 397 5.07 8.83 3.04
N GLY A 398 3.90 8.81 2.37
CA GLY A 398 3.14 7.59 2.10
C GLY A 398 3.94 6.57 1.31
N SER A 399 4.56 6.99 0.20
CA SER A 399 5.40 6.14 -0.65
C SER A 399 6.62 5.56 0.10
N VAL A 400 7.23 6.35 0.97
CA VAL A 400 8.37 5.92 1.81
C VAL A 400 7.94 4.86 2.82
N GLY A 401 6.79 5.06 3.48
CA GLY A 401 6.24 4.07 4.38
C GLY A 401 5.75 2.81 3.64
N ALA A 402 5.33 2.93 2.38
CA ALA A 402 5.00 1.78 1.54
C ALA A 402 6.23 0.90 1.24
N ILE A 403 7.39 1.49 0.91
CA ILE A 403 8.67 0.73 0.81
C ILE A 403 8.95 0.00 2.13
N PHE A 404 8.85 0.72 3.25
CA PHE A 404 9.19 0.15 4.55
C PHE A 404 8.23 -0.98 4.95
N THR A 405 6.93 -0.81 4.68
CA THR A 405 5.89 -1.82 4.91
C THR A 405 6.10 -3.05 4.03
N SER A 406 6.36 -2.88 2.73
CA SER A 406 6.63 -3.98 1.79
C SER A 406 7.80 -4.82 2.28
N ARG A 407 8.91 -4.17 2.66
CA ARG A 407 10.10 -4.86 3.16
C ARG A 407 9.86 -5.60 4.47
N LEU A 408 9.17 -4.96 5.42
CA LEU A 408 8.86 -5.58 6.71
C LEU A 408 7.95 -6.80 6.53
N SER A 409 6.97 -6.69 5.63
CA SER A 409 6.10 -7.79 5.24
C SER A 409 6.88 -8.94 4.58
N THR A 410 7.73 -8.64 3.59
CA THR A 410 8.61 -9.64 2.95
C THR A 410 9.50 -10.35 3.97
N GLN A 411 10.06 -9.62 4.94
CA GLN A 411 10.88 -10.22 6.01
C GLN A 411 10.06 -11.17 6.90
N LEU A 412 8.83 -10.79 7.25
CA LEU A 412 7.94 -11.62 8.07
C LEU A 412 7.53 -12.90 7.33
N HIS A 413 7.16 -12.79 6.05
CA HIS A 413 6.83 -13.95 5.20
C HIS A 413 8.03 -14.88 5.00
N ALA A 414 9.22 -14.31 4.75
CA ALA A 414 10.45 -15.10 4.63
C ALA A 414 10.80 -15.83 5.93
N ALA A 415 10.56 -15.22 7.10
CA ALA A 415 10.77 -15.84 8.40
C ALA A 415 9.74 -16.95 8.68
N ALA A 416 8.47 -16.75 8.29
CA ALA A 416 7.39 -17.71 8.52
C ALA A 416 7.51 -19.00 7.70
N GLU A 417 8.00 -18.91 6.46
CA GLU A 417 8.12 -20.08 5.58
C GLU A 417 9.28 -21.01 5.96
N GLY A 418 10.11 -20.68 6.96
CA GLY A 418 11.20 -21.54 7.43
C GLY A 418 12.23 -21.89 6.36
N ARG A 419 12.21 -21.22 5.19
CA ARG A 419 13.15 -21.45 4.10
C ARG A 419 14.52 -21.03 4.60
N GLY A 420 15.43 -22.01 4.70
CA GLY A 420 16.81 -21.89 5.17
C GLY A 420 17.65 -20.86 4.39
N TYR A 421 17.42 -19.59 4.69
CA TYR A 421 18.24 -18.45 4.30
C TYR A 421 18.51 -17.67 5.59
N GLU A 422 19.21 -18.30 6.54
CA GLU A 422 19.66 -17.66 7.79
C GLU A 422 20.46 -16.37 7.52
N GLU A 423 20.94 -16.16 6.29
CA GLU A 423 21.65 -14.96 5.85
C GLU A 423 20.77 -13.85 5.22
N LYS A 424 19.54 -14.13 4.74
CA LYS A 424 18.57 -13.13 4.23
C LYS A 424 17.43 -12.84 5.20
N ALA A 425 17.09 -13.78 6.09
CA ALA A 425 16.15 -13.55 7.19
C ALA A 425 16.71 -12.52 8.18
N ALA A 426 18.04 -12.43 8.31
CA ALA A 426 18.75 -11.35 8.99
C ALA A 426 18.87 -10.11 8.09
N GLY A 427 17.73 -9.62 7.56
CA GLY A 427 17.69 -8.30 6.94
C GLY A 427 18.24 -7.23 7.91
N PRO A 428 18.73 -6.09 7.40
CA PRO A 428 19.17 -5.00 8.27
C PRO A 428 18.04 -4.63 9.24
N PRO A 429 18.37 -4.28 10.50
CA PRO A 429 17.35 -4.00 11.50
C PRO A 429 16.42 -2.89 11.00
N ALA A 430 15.12 -3.03 11.29
CA ALA A 430 14.08 -2.11 10.81
C ALA A 430 14.43 -0.64 11.02
N ARG A 431 15.07 -0.32 12.17
CA ARG A 431 15.59 1.01 12.49
C ARG A 431 16.60 1.55 11.47
N THR A 432 17.53 0.73 10.99
CA THR A 432 18.53 1.14 9.99
C THR A 432 17.88 1.43 8.65
N VAL A 433 16.89 0.62 8.24
CA VAL A 433 16.13 0.87 7.01
C VAL A 433 15.33 2.16 7.13
N ALA A 434 14.60 2.35 8.23
CA ALA A 434 13.84 3.57 8.51
C ALA A 434 14.73 4.83 8.50
N MET A 435 15.89 4.80 9.17
CA MET A 435 16.83 5.93 9.15
C MET A 435 17.40 6.19 7.75
N THR A 436 17.69 5.14 6.98
CA THR A 436 18.18 5.28 5.60
C THR A 436 17.13 5.97 4.73
N LEU A 437 15.86 5.52 4.82
CA LEU A 437 14.75 6.12 4.10
C LEU A 437 14.52 7.58 4.48
N LEU A 438 14.55 7.90 5.78
CA LEU A 438 14.46 9.29 6.24
C LEU A 438 15.58 10.17 5.64
N LEU A 439 16.83 9.69 5.67
CA LEU A 439 17.96 10.42 5.11
C LEU A 439 17.88 10.61 3.59
N ILE A 440 17.30 9.66 2.86
CA ILE A 440 17.06 9.78 1.41
C ILE A 440 15.99 10.83 1.11
N THR A 441 14.95 10.95 1.95
CA THR A 441 13.84 11.87 1.69
C THR A 441 14.20 13.35 1.81
N LEU A 442 15.23 13.70 2.60
CA LEU A 442 15.72 15.07 2.75
C LEU A 442 16.24 15.71 1.44
N PRO A 443 17.25 15.13 0.76
CA PRO A 443 17.69 15.66 -0.53
C PRO A 443 16.57 15.59 -1.57
N VAL A 444 15.66 14.61 -1.45
CA VAL A 444 14.52 14.51 -2.35
C VAL A 444 13.59 15.70 -2.24
N GLU A 445 13.21 16.06 -1.02
CA GLU A 445 12.37 17.22 -0.75
C GLU A 445 13.06 18.54 -1.13
N LEU A 446 14.37 18.65 -0.88
CA LEU A 446 15.14 19.84 -1.28
C LEU A 446 15.14 20.04 -2.80
N VAL A 447 15.36 18.97 -3.56
CA VAL A 447 15.31 19.02 -5.04
C VAL A 447 13.90 19.39 -5.49
N PHE A 448 12.88 18.81 -4.88
CA PHE A 448 11.48 19.13 -5.18
C PHE A 448 11.17 20.62 -4.98
N LEU A 449 11.46 21.17 -3.79
CA LEU A 449 11.23 22.57 -3.48
C LEU A 449 12.05 23.50 -4.40
N ALA A 450 13.28 23.09 -4.77
CA ALA A 450 14.11 23.83 -5.72
C ALA A 450 13.51 23.85 -7.13
N VAL A 451 12.97 22.73 -7.61
CA VAL A 451 12.29 22.63 -8.92
C VAL A 451 11.04 23.49 -8.93
N VAL A 452 10.19 23.38 -7.90
CA VAL A 452 8.95 24.16 -7.80
C VAL A 452 9.24 25.67 -7.75
N ARG A 453 10.27 26.09 -7.02
CA ARG A 453 10.74 27.48 -7.01
C ARG A 453 11.32 27.91 -8.36
N GLY A 454 12.11 27.05 -9.01
CA GLY A 454 12.76 27.32 -10.30
C GLY A 454 11.78 27.43 -11.47
N LEU A 455 10.68 26.69 -11.43
CA LEU A 455 9.59 26.78 -12.40
C LEU A 455 8.71 28.04 -12.21
N GLY A 456 8.93 28.79 -11.13
CA GLY A 456 8.12 29.95 -10.78
C GLY A 456 6.70 29.61 -10.38
N TRP A 457 6.42 28.34 -10.05
CA TRP A 457 5.09 27.87 -9.68
C TRP A 457 4.69 28.32 -8.28
N LEU A 458 5.65 28.40 -7.34
CA LEU A 458 5.43 28.98 -6.01
C LEU A 458 6.50 30.03 -5.67
N GLN A 459 6.08 31.20 -5.20
CA GLN A 459 6.96 32.16 -4.53
C GLN A 459 7.10 31.83 -3.05
N LEU A 460 7.94 30.85 -2.73
CA LEU A 460 8.13 30.43 -1.34
C LEU A 460 9.11 31.33 -0.57
N PRO A 461 8.68 32.00 0.52
CA PRO A 461 9.59 32.69 1.42
C PRO A 461 10.49 31.66 2.13
N LEU A 462 11.73 32.04 2.44
CA LEU A 462 12.72 31.12 3.04
C LEU A 462 12.21 30.52 4.37
N LEU A 463 11.41 31.26 5.13
CA LEU A 463 10.78 30.77 6.36
C LEU A 463 9.79 29.63 6.09
N PHE A 464 9.03 29.71 4.99
CA PHE A 464 8.12 28.64 4.59
C PHE A 464 8.91 27.40 4.19
N VAL A 465 9.98 27.54 3.40
CA VAL A 465 10.85 26.42 3.01
C VAL A 465 11.45 25.72 4.23
N GLY A 466 11.97 26.48 5.21
CA GLY A 466 12.50 25.89 6.44
C GLY A 466 11.43 25.16 7.26
N SER A 467 10.23 25.75 7.37
CA SER A 467 9.10 25.14 8.09
C SER A 467 8.56 23.90 7.37
N SER A 468 8.46 23.94 6.04
CA SER A 468 7.95 22.82 5.24
C SER A 468 8.87 21.61 5.34
N ILE A 469 10.19 21.80 5.29
CA ILE A 469 11.17 20.71 5.51
C ILE A 469 11.01 20.09 6.90
N LEU A 470 10.78 20.91 7.94
CA LEU A 470 10.58 20.41 9.31
C LEU A 470 9.30 19.56 9.42
N PHE A 471 8.18 20.06 8.92
CA PHE A 471 6.90 19.33 8.93
C PHE A 471 6.94 18.10 8.03
N PHE A 472 7.65 18.16 6.92
CA PHE A 472 7.88 17.01 6.04
C PHE A 472 8.70 15.92 6.74
N CYS A 473 9.78 16.28 7.43
CA CYS A 473 10.55 15.34 8.25
C CYS A 473 9.67 14.68 9.32
N ALA A 474 8.81 15.46 9.98
CA ALA A 474 7.86 14.93 10.95
C ALA A 474 6.88 13.95 10.30
N ALA A 475 6.35 14.26 9.11
CA ALA A 475 5.47 13.38 8.35
C ALA A 475 6.15 12.05 7.98
N VAL A 476 7.41 12.08 7.49
CA VAL A 476 8.18 10.87 7.18
C VAL A 476 8.45 10.04 8.45
N CYS A 477 8.81 10.67 9.56
CA CYS A 477 9.01 9.98 10.84
C CYS A 477 7.71 9.29 11.31
N ILE A 478 6.58 10.00 11.26
CA ILE A 478 5.26 9.44 11.61
C ILE A 478 4.93 8.28 10.66
N SER A 479 5.17 8.43 9.36
CA SER A 479 4.96 7.38 8.36
C SER A 479 5.72 6.10 8.68
N LEU A 480 7.01 6.21 9.02
CA LEU A 480 7.85 5.05 9.34
C LEU A 480 7.43 4.36 10.64
N VAL A 481 7.09 5.14 11.67
CA VAL A 481 6.59 4.61 12.95
C VAL A 481 5.24 3.90 12.75
N LEU A 482 4.34 4.52 12.00
CA LEU A 482 3.04 3.97 11.67
C LEU A 482 3.18 2.67 10.87
N ALA A 483 4.03 2.65 9.84
CA ALA A 483 4.30 1.48 9.03
C ALA A 483 4.80 0.30 9.88
N TYR A 484 5.76 0.55 10.80
CA TYR A 484 6.26 -0.49 11.71
C TYR A 484 5.15 -1.06 12.58
N HIS A 485 4.47 -0.21 13.35
CA HIS A 485 3.46 -0.66 14.30
C HIS A 485 2.26 -1.31 13.61
N LEU A 486 1.78 -0.75 12.51
CA LEU A 486 0.66 -1.31 11.77
C LEU A 486 0.99 -2.69 11.22
N THR A 487 2.17 -2.85 10.61
CA THR A 487 2.61 -4.14 10.05
C THR A 487 2.75 -5.20 11.14
N SER A 488 3.46 -4.87 12.23
CA SER A 488 3.64 -5.80 13.35
C SER A 488 2.32 -6.17 14.02
N PHE A 489 1.40 -5.21 14.17
CA PHE A 489 0.08 -5.43 14.75
C PHE A 489 -0.81 -6.33 13.89
N LEU A 490 -0.83 -6.11 12.58
CA LEU A 490 -1.58 -6.94 11.65
C LEU A 490 -1.02 -8.37 11.62
N TRP A 491 0.30 -8.50 11.59
CA TRP A 491 0.98 -9.79 11.67
C TRP A 491 0.66 -10.55 12.96
N ALA A 492 0.68 -9.87 14.11
CA ALA A 492 0.34 -10.46 15.41
C ALA A 492 -1.12 -10.97 15.48
N ARG A 493 -1.99 -10.52 14.56
CA ARG A 493 -3.38 -10.98 14.43
C ARG A 493 -3.59 -12.00 13.31
N GLY A 494 -2.51 -12.52 12.71
CA GLY A 494 -2.59 -13.46 11.61
C GLY A 494 -3.14 -12.86 10.31
N MET A 495 -3.11 -11.53 10.17
CA MET A 495 -3.52 -10.85 8.95
C MET A 495 -2.30 -10.55 8.08
N ASP A 496 -2.40 -10.84 6.78
CA ASP A 496 -1.32 -10.59 5.82
C ASP A 496 -1.03 -9.08 5.64
N PRO A 497 0.17 -8.60 6.02
CA PRO A 497 0.49 -7.18 5.94
C PRO A 497 0.56 -6.65 4.50
N ASP A 498 0.90 -7.47 3.50
CA ASP A 498 0.97 -7.05 2.09
C ASP A 498 -0.35 -6.50 1.56
N MET A 499 -1.45 -6.99 2.11
CA MET A 499 -2.80 -6.66 1.66
C MET A 499 -3.54 -5.73 2.62
N ASN A 500 -3.19 -5.77 3.92
CA ASN A 500 -3.90 -5.03 4.95
C ASN A 500 -3.16 -3.75 5.40
N ALA A 501 -1.83 -3.73 5.42
CA ALA A 501 -1.07 -2.61 5.99
C ALA A 501 -1.01 -1.42 5.03
N LEU A 502 -0.72 -1.67 3.75
CA LEU A 502 -0.50 -0.61 2.75
C LEU A 502 -1.71 0.32 2.54
N PRO A 503 -2.96 -0.16 2.37
CA PRO A 503 -4.10 0.73 2.15
C PRO A 503 -4.38 1.63 3.36
N LEU A 504 -4.26 1.06 4.56
CA LEU A 504 -4.48 1.79 5.81
C LEU A 504 -3.36 2.79 6.07
N HIS A 505 -2.11 2.40 5.84
CA HIS A 505 -0.95 3.27 6.00
C HIS A 505 -1.02 4.47 5.04
N SER A 506 -1.21 4.21 3.76
CA SER A 506 -1.25 5.24 2.71
C SER A 506 -2.36 6.26 2.98
N SER A 507 -3.60 5.80 3.21
CA SER A 507 -4.74 6.70 3.50
C SER A 507 -4.58 7.50 4.80
N LEU A 508 -3.97 6.92 5.84
CA LEU A 508 -3.62 7.66 7.07
C LEU A 508 -2.55 8.71 6.79
N MET A 509 -1.54 8.40 5.97
CA MET A 509 -0.50 9.36 5.62
C MET A 509 -0.99 10.49 4.74
N ASP A 510 -1.98 10.23 3.88
CA ASP A 510 -2.66 11.30 3.16
C ASP A 510 -3.30 12.31 4.12
N LEU A 511 -4.04 11.81 5.12
CA LEU A 511 -4.69 12.65 6.13
C LEU A 511 -3.67 13.40 7.00
N VAL A 512 -2.69 12.67 7.54
CA VAL A 512 -1.64 13.24 8.41
C VAL A 512 -0.81 14.27 7.65
N GLY A 513 -0.40 13.96 6.42
CA GLY A 513 0.39 14.86 5.58
C GLY A 513 -0.34 16.16 5.30
N GLN A 514 -1.63 16.09 4.95
CA GLN A 514 -2.44 17.30 4.73
C GLN A 514 -2.66 18.11 6.01
N LEU A 515 -2.90 17.46 7.15
CA LEU A 515 -3.05 18.17 8.43
C LEU A 515 -1.75 18.85 8.87
N LEU A 516 -0.60 18.19 8.69
CA LEU A 516 0.71 18.79 8.98
C LEU A 516 1.03 19.94 8.02
N LEU A 517 0.63 19.82 6.75
CA LEU A 517 0.76 20.92 5.80
C LEU A 517 -0.09 22.12 6.21
N VAL A 518 -1.35 21.91 6.59
CA VAL A 518 -2.20 22.98 7.14
C VAL A 518 -1.55 23.64 8.34
N LEU A 519 -1.03 22.84 9.28
CA LEU A 519 -0.32 23.36 10.44
C LEU A 519 0.93 24.17 10.04
N CYS A 520 1.66 23.75 9.02
CA CYS A 520 2.78 24.50 8.46
C CYS A 520 2.34 25.88 7.94
N PHE A 521 1.26 25.94 7.17
CA PHE A 521 0.71 27.22 6.67
C PHE A 521 0.27 28.15 7.82
N GLU A 522 -0.42 27.62 8.83
CA GLU A 522 -0.86 28.41 9.98
C GLU A 522 0.33 28.94 10.79
N VAL A 523 1.35 28.11 11.06
CA VAL A 523 2.56 28.53 11.78
C VAL A 523 3.29 29.63 11.01
N VAL A 524 3.45 29.50 9.69
CA VAL A 524 4.10 30.52 8.86
C VAL A 524 3.26 31.81 8.81
N SER A 525 1.93 31.69 8.78
CA SER A 525 1.00 32.84 8.82
C SER A 525 1.10 33.59 10.15
N LEU A 526 1.16 32.88 11.28
CA LEU A 526 1.34 33.46 12.61
C LEU A 526 2.68 34.17 12.78
N LEU A 527 3.73 33.69 12.08
CA LEU A 527 5.04 34.32 12.05
C LEU A 527 5.12 35.57 11.16
N GLY A 528 3.99 36.03 10.62
CA GLY A 528 3.87 37.33 9.94
C GLY A 528 4.26 37.34 8.47
N VAL A 529 4.46 36.16 7.86
CA VAL A 529 4.72 36.05 6.42
C VAL A 529 3.39 35.81 5.71
N LYS A 530 2.98 36.79 4.88
CA LYS A 530 1.82 36.63 3.99
C LYS A 530 2.17 35.58 2.93
N VAL A 531 1.77 34.34 3.17
CA VAL A 531 1.50 33.40 2.08
C VAL A 531 0.34 34.02 1.31
N GLU A 532 0.52 34.24 0.00
CA GLU A 532 -0.52 34.84 -0.85
C GLU A 532 -1.81 34.01 -0.72
N THR A 533 -2.81 34.61 -0.10
CA THR A 533 -4.17 34.09 -0.06
C THR A 533 -4.84 34.59 -1.33
N ARG A 534 -5.44 33.70 -2.14
CA ARG A 534 -6.30 34.09 -3.25
C ARG A 534 -7.38 35.06 -2.70
N GLU A 535 -7.29 36.33 -3.09
CA GLU A 535 -8.32 37.35 -2.78
C GLU A 535 -9.62 37.11 -3.56
#